data_AF-A0A4P7U9U1-F1
#
_entry.id   AF-A0A4P7U9U1-F1
#
_cell.length_a   1.000
_cell.length_b   1.000
_cell.length_c   1.000
_cell.angle_alpha   90.00
_cell.angle_beta   90.00
_cell.angle_gamma   90.00
#
_symmetry.space_group_name_H-M   'P 1'
#
loop_
_entity.id
_entity.type
_entity.pdbx_description
1 polymer ?
#
loop_
_entity_poly.entity_id
_entity_poly.type
_entity_poly.pdbx_seq_one_letter_code
_entity_poly.pdbx_strand_id
1 'polypeptide(L)'
;MSQQTIKQQARRTAREMAEKRRKEREERERRVIDLAEQVMVAIGQRDAAVAETEKRAGEALRELTEVEGLSLGEAVEWCGETVTVREATRLRRLANADSDAREDSGDDSGDDGAALASAGSGGAGAGTAAG
;
A
#
# COMPACT_ATOMS: atom_id res chain seq x y z
N MET A 1 35.94 45.16 -21.52
CA MET A 1 34.77 44.24 -21.59
C MET A 1 33.51 45.10 -21.76
N SER A 2 32.61 44.77 -22.68
CA SER A 2 31.43 45.62 -22.94
C SER A 2 30.35 45.40 -21.87
N GLN A 3 29.52 46.41 -21.63
CA GLN A 3 28.36 46.33 -20.73
C GLN A 3 27.40 45.18 -21.11
N GLN A 4 27.34 44.81 -22.38
CA GLN A 4 26.55 43.69 -22.88
C GLN A 4 27.12 42.34 -22.39
N THR A 5 28.45 42.19 -22.40
CA THR A 5 29.12 40.98 -21.88
C THR A 5 28.86 40.79 -20.38
N ILE A 6 28.91 41.87 -19.60
CA ILE A 6 28.63 41.85 -18.16
C ILE A 6 27.19 41.39 -17.88
N LYS A 7 26.21 41.94 -18.60
CA LYS A 7 24.79 41.53 -18.47
C LYS A 7 24.56 40.07 -18.84
N GLN A 8 25.23 39.57 -19.89
CA GLN A 8 25.09 38.17 -20.31
C GLN A 8 25.70 37.21 -19.29
N GLN A 9 26.87 37.53 -18.72
CA GLN A 9 27.47 36.74 -17.65
C GLN A 9 26.57 36.70 -16.42
N ALA A 10 26.04 37.84 -15.98
CA ALA A 10 25.12 37.89 -14.84
C ALA A 10 23.87 37.02 -15.05
N ARG A 11 23.27 37.05 -16.24
CA ARG A 11 22.11 36.21 -16.58
C ARG A 11 22.45 34.72 -16.58
N ARG A 12 23.62 34.35 -17.09
CA ARG A 12 24.09 32.95 -17.08
C ARG A 12 24.25 32.44 -15.65
N THR A 13 24.95 33.19 -14.79
CA THR A 13 25.12 32.83 -13.38
C THR A 13 23.78 32.74 -12.66
N ALA A 14 22.84 33.66 -12.92
CA ALA A 14 21.51 33.60 -12.31
C ALA A 14 20.74 32.32 -12.72
N ARG A 15 20.82 31.90 -13.99
CA ARG A 15 20.19 30.68 -14.48
C ARG A 15 20.80 29.42 -13.87
N GLU A 16 22.13 29.33 -13.84
CA GLU A 16 22.85 28.20 -13.24
C GLU A 16 22.48 28.04 -11.76
N MET A 17 22.39 29.14 -11.01
CA MET A 17 21.97 29.10 -9.61
C MET A 17 20.50 28.71 -9.46
N ALA A 18 19.60 29.19 -10.32
CA ALA A 18 18.19 28.81 -10.30
C ALA A 18 17.99 27.32 -10.59
N GLU A 19 18.71 26.77 -11.57
CA GLU A 19 18.69 25.34 -11.92
C GLU A 19 19.22 24.48 -10.79
N LYS A 20 20.37 24.85 -10.19
CA LYS A 20 20.94 24.16 -9.03
C LYS A 20 19.94 24.10 -7.88
N ARG A 21 19.32 25.24 -7.54
CA ARG A 21 18.30 25.30 -6.47
C ARG A 21 17.06 24.47 -6.80
N ARG A 22 16.64 24.43 -8.06
CA ARG A 22 15.52 23.60 -8.49
C ARG A 22 15.84 22.12 -8.29
N LYS A 23 17.01 21.68 -8.76
CA LYS A 23 17.48 20.30 -8.60
C LYS A 23 17.62 19.91 -7.12
N GLU A 24 18.19 20.77 -6.29
CA GLU A 24 18.30 20.53 -4.83
C GLU A 24 16.92 20.35 -4.18
N ARG A 25 15.91 21.11 -4.61
CA ARG A 25 14.53 20.97 -4.12
C ARG A 25 13.90 19.66 -4.60
N GLU A 26 14.01 19.35 -5.88
CA GLU A 26 13.49 18.09 -6.46
C GLU A 26 14.12 16.87 -5.78
N GLU A 27 15.43 16.87 -5.55
CA GLU A 27 16.11 15.79 -4.83
C GLU A 27 15.67 15.70 -3.37
N ARG A 28 15.45 16.84 -2.70
CA ARG A 28 14.92 16.85 -1.33
C ARG A 28 13.50 16.32 -1.29
N GLU A 29 12.66 16.73 -2.22
CA GLU A 29 11.28 16.27 -2.33
C GLU A 29 11.22 14.77 -2.57
N ARG A 30 12.03 14.25 -3.51
CA ARG A 30 12.16 12.81 -3.72
C ARG A 30 12.56 12.08 -2.43
N ARG A 31 13.60 12.54 -1.73
CA ARG A 31 13.99 11.93 -0.44
C ARG A 31 12.89 11.99 0.61
N VAL A 32 12.09 13.06 0.64
CA VAL A 32 10.96 13.17 1.57
C VAL A 32 9.86 12.17 1.22
N ILE A 33 9.54 12.01 -0.07
CA ILE A 33 8.56 11.02 -0.55
C ILE A 33 9.04 9.61 -0.20
N ASP A 34 10.28 9.27 -0.55
CA ASP A 34 10.85 7.94 -0.29
C ASP A 34 10.82 7.59 1.22
N LEU A 35 11.10 8.56 2.09
CA LEU A 35 11.04 8.38 3.54
C LEU A 35 9.60 8.25 4.04
N ALA A 36 8.65 9.02 3.49
CA ALA A 36 7.25 8.92 3.85
C ALA A 36 6.68 7.54 3.46
N GLU A 37 7.02 7.04 2.27
CA GLU A 37 6.65 5.69 1.84
C GLU A 37 7.22 4.62 2.77
N GLN A 38 8.50 4.72 3.14
CA GLN A 38 9.12 3.80 4.10
C GLN A 38 8.40 3.79 5.45
N VAL A 39 8.01 4.96 5.97
CA VAL A 39 7.26 5.07 7.23
C VAL A 39 5.89 4.39 7.10
N MET A 40 5.16 4.62 6.02
CA MET A 40 3.85 4.02 5.81
C MET A 40 3.92 2.50 5.66
N VAL A 41 4.92 1.98 4.94
CA VAL A 41 5.16 0.55 4.81
C VAL A 41 5.49 -0.08 6.18
N ALA A 42 6.37 0.53 6.96
CA ALA A 42 6.72 0.02 8.29
C ALA A 42 5.52 0.00 9.25
N ILE A 43 4.66 1.03 9.20
CA ILE A 43 3.41 1.06 9.98
C ILE A 43 2.48 -0.07 9.53
N GLY A 44 2.26 -0.24 8.23
CA GLY A 44 1.41 -1.31 7.70
C GLY A 44 1.91 -2.70 8.07
N GLN A 45 3.23 -2.94 7.99
CA GLN A 45 3.85 -4.20 8.39
C GLN A 45 3.69 -4.47 9.89
N ARG A 46 3.89 -3.44 10.74
CA ARG A 46 3.67 -3.54 12.17
C ARG A 46 2.23 -3.91 12.47
N ASP A 47 1.28 -3.20 11.87
CA ASP A 47 -0.15 -3.40 12.15
C ASP A 47 -0.62 -4.78 11.67
N ALA A 48 -0.11 -5.26 10.53
CA ALA A 48 -0.33 -6.64 10.06
C ALA A 48 0.26 -7.68 11.02
N ALA A 49 1.48 -7.47 11.51
CA ALA A 49 2.12 -8.38 12.47
C ALA A 49 1.38 -8.43 13.81
N VAL A 50 0.86 -7.28 14.28
CA VAL A 50 0.02 -7.19 15.47
C VAL A 50 -1.28 -7.94 15.25
N ALA A 51 -1.99 -7.69 14.15
CA ALA A 51 -3.26 -8.36 13.85
C ALA A 51 -3.11 -9.89 13.79
N GLU A 52 -2.08 -10.38 13.11
CA GLU A 52 -1.79 -11.82 13.01
C GLU A 52 -1.42 -12.42 14.37
N THR A 53 -0.69 -11.69 15.22
CA THR A 53 -0.35 -12.16 16.57
C THR A 53 -1.58 -12.18 17.48
N GLU A 54 -2.43 -11.15 17.43
CA GLU A 54 -3.70 -11.10 18.15
C GLU A 54 -4.63 -12.24 17.74
N LYS A 55 -4.69 -12.54 16.44
CA LYS A 55 -5.46 -13.65 15.91
C LYS A 55 -4.98 -14.98 16.47
N ARG A 56 -3.68 -15.27 16.40
CA ARG A 56 -3.10 -16.50 16.95
C ARG A 56 -3.36 -16.66 18.45
N ALA A 57 -3.29 -15.56 19.20
CA ALA A 57 -3.65 -15.57 20.61
C ALA A 57 -5.15 -15.89 20.82
N GLY A 58 -6.02 -15.35 19.97
CA GLY A 58 -7.45 -15.66 19.95
C GLY A 58 -7.75 -17.13 19.63
N GLU A 59 -7.04 -17.71 18.66
CA GLU A 59 -7.13 -19.13 18.30
C GLU A 59 -6.71 -20.03 19.46
N ALA A 60 -5.59 -19.73 20.13
CA ALA A 60 -5.15 -20.48 21.31
C ALA A 60 -6.16 -20.38 22.47
N LEU A 61 -6.74 -19.20 22.71
CA LEU A 61 -7.81 -19.04 23.70
C LEU A 61 -9.06 -19.85 23.34
N ARG A 62 -9.39 -19.98 22.05
CA ARG A 62 -10.49 -20.84 21.61
C ARG A 62 -10.19 -22.30 21.89
N GLU A 63 -9.01 -22.78 21.53
CA GLU A 63 -8.59 -24.15 21.79
C GLU A 63 -8.68 -24.50 23.29
N LEU A 64 -8.18 -23.61 24.17
CA LEU A 64 -8.35 -23.76 25.62
C LEU A 64 -9.81 -23.89 26.06
N THR A 65 -10.73 -23.15 25.45
CA THR A 65 -12.15 -23.18 25.85
C THR A 65 -12.98 -24.27 25.17
N GLU A 66 -12.68 -24.61 23.92
CA GLU A 66 -13.50 -25.46 23.07
C GLU A 66 -12.98 -26.91 23.04
N VAL A 67 -11.66 -27.10 23.11
CA VAL A 67 -11.03 -28.43 23.10
C VAL A 67 -10.76 -28.90 24.53
N GLU A 68 -10.10 -28.07 25.33
CA GLU A 68 -9.76 -28.42 26.72
C GLU A 68 -10.94 -28.18 27.70
N GLY A 69 -11.99 -27.48 27.24
CA GLY A 69 -13.24 -27.31 27.99
C GLY A 69 -13.18 -26.31 29.14
N LEU A 70 -12.14 -25.47 29.20
CA LEU A 70 -12.03 -24.44 30.23
C LEU A 70 -13.07 -23.35 30.02
N SER A 71 -13.55 -22.76 31.12
CA SER A 71 -14.21 -21.46 31.03
C SER A 71 -13.21 -20.38 30.61
N LEU A 72 -13.72 -19.29 30.03
CA LEU A 72 -12.86 -18.16 29.64
C LEU A 72 -12.11 -17.54 30.83
N GLY A 73 -12.70 -17.58 32.02
CA GLY A 73 -12.06 -17.11 33.25
C GLY A 73 -10.86 -17.98 33.64
N GLU A 74 -11.04 -19.30 33.65
CA GLU A 74 -9.95 -20.25 33.94
C GLU A 74 -8.81 -20.15 32.91
N ALA A 75 -9.14 -20.04 31.62
CA ALA A 75 -8.14 -19.84 30.57
C ALA A 75 -7.32 -18.55 30.78
N VAL A 76 -7.97 -17.48 31.24
CA VAL A 76 -7.31 -16.22 31.59
C VAL A 76 -6.44 -16.35 32.83
N GLU A 77 -6.87 -17.09 33.85
CA GLU A 77 -6.05 -17.36 35.04
C GLU A 77 -4.74 -18.08 34.67
N TRP A 78 -4.77 -19.02 33.72
CA TRP A 78 -3.56 -19.66 33.18
C TRP A 78 -2.63 -18.69 32.43
N CYS A 79 -3.18 -17.61 31.88
CA CYS A 79 -2.42 -16.54 31.21
C CYS A 79 -1.86 -15.49 32.21
N GLY A 80 -2.22 -15.59 33.49
CA GLY A 80 -1.83 -14.65 34.54
C GLY A 80 -2.36 -13.23 34.32
N GLU A 81 -1.71 -12.24 34.93
CA GLU A 81 -2.15 -10.83 34.89
C GLU A 81 -1.97 -10.13 33.52
N THR A 82 -1.39 -10.84 32.54
CA THR A 82 -1.06 -10.26 31.22
C THR A 82 -2.27 -10.06 30.33
N VAL A 83 -3.31 -10.88 30.48
CA VAL A 83 -4.51 -10.86 29.62
C VAL A 83 -5.74 -10.68 30.50
N THR A 84 -6.55 -9.66 30.22
CA THR A 84 -7.83 -9.48 30.93
C THR A 84 -8.95 -10.31 30.27
N VAL A 85 -10.01 -10.65 31.01
CA VAL A 85 -11.19 -11.35 30.43
C VAL A 85 -11.80 -10.58 29.25
N ARG A 86 -11.82 -9.23 29.34
CA ARG A 86 -12.31 -8.37 28.25
C ARG A 86 -11.43 -8.49 27.01
N GLU A 87 -10.12 -8.52 27.19
CA GLU A 87 -9.15 -8.69 26.11
C GLU A 87 -9.23 -10.08 25.50
N ALA A 88 -9.26 -11.14 26.32
CA ALA A 88 -9.45 -12.51 25.87
C ALA A 88 -10.74 -12.68 25.05
N THR A 89 -11.82 -12.02 25.47
CA THR A 89 -13.09 -11.98 24.71
C THR A 89 -12.90 -11.31 23.35
N ARG A 90 -12.18 -10.17 23.29
CA ARG A 90 -11.88 -9.48 22.02
C ARG A 90 -11.03 -10.36 21.11
N LEU A 91 -9.95 -10.96 21.63
CA LEU A 91 -9.04 -11.82 20.86
C LEU A 91 -9.76 -13.03 20.26
N ARG A 92 -10.62 -13.72 21.05
CA ARG A 92 -11.44 -14.83 20.54
C ARG A 92 -12.38 -14.41 19.39
N ARG A 93 -12.90 -13.18 19.40
CA ARG A 93 -13.74 -12.67 18.30
C ARG A 93 -12.92 -12.40 17.03
N LEU A 94 -11.68 -11.89 17.16
CA LEU A 94 -10.80 -11.67 16.01
C LEU A 94 -10.47 -12.97 15.29
N ALA A 95 -10.32 -14.08 16.01
CA ALA A 95 -10.12 -15.40 15.42
C ALA A 95 -11.32 -15.87 14.56
N ASN A 96 -12.55 -15.39 14.83
CA ASN A 96 -13.75 -15.76 14.07
C ASN A 96 -14.00 -14.87 12.85
N ALA A 97 -13.59 -13.60 12.89
CA ALA A 97 -13.85 -12.67 11.77
C ALA A 97 -13.16 -13.11 10.46
N ASP A 98 -12.04 -13.83 10.56
CA ASP A 98 -11.30 -14.35 9.41
C ASP A 98 -11.80 -15.70 8.88
N SER A 99 -12.51 -16.50 9.69
CA SER A 99 -13.19 -17.69 9.17
C SER A 99 -14.35 -17.29 8.26
N ASP A 100 -15.11 -16.26 8.66
CA ASP A 100 -16.25 -15.76 7.87
C ASP A 100 -15.78 -15.07 6.56
N ALA A 101 -14.65 -14.36 6.57
CA ALA A 101 -14.11 -13.71 5.37
C ALA A 101 -13.52 -14.68 4.33
N ARG A 102 -13.08 -15.88 4.75
CA ARG A 102 -12.52 -16.92 3.85
C ARG A 102 -13.60 -17.73 3.14
N GLU A 103 -14.82 -17.78 3.68
CA GLU A 103 -15.94 -18.52 3.09
C GLU A 103 -16.69 -17.72 2.00
N ASP A 104 -16.56 -16.39 1.96
CA ASP A 104 -17.21 -15.50 0.98
C ASP A 104 -16.42 -15.34 -0.35
N SER A 105 -15.27 -16.00 -0.49
CA SER A 105 -14.42 -15.91 -1.71
C SER A 105 -14.62 -17.06 -2.72
N GLY A 106 -15.72 -17.80 -2.60
CA GLY A 106 -16.08 -18.89 -3.52
C GLY A 106 -17.13 -18.45 -4.53
N ASP A 107 -16.74 -18.43 -5.82
CA ASP A 107 -17.58 -18.30 -7.03
C ASP A 107 -17.71 -16.90 -7.66
N ASP A 108 -16.65 -16.46 -8.36
CA ASP A 108 -16.78 -15.63 -9.57
C ASP A 108 -15.97 -16.29 -10.70
N SER A 109 -16.48 -17.43 -11.18
CA SER A 109 -16.11 -17.95 -12.50
C SER A 109 -17.10 -17.39 -13.53
N GLY A 110 -16.98 -16.11 -13.81
CA GLY A 110 -17.66 -15.43 -14.91
C GLY A 110 -16.96 -15.68 -16.24
N ASP A 111 -17.30 -16.81 -16.86
CA ASP A 111 -17.19 -17.02 -18.31
C ASP A 111 -17.98 -15.94 -19.04
N ASP A 112 -17.29 -15.02 -19.74
CA ASP A 112 -17.90 -14.16 -20.77
C ASP A 112 -16.90 -13.94 -21.91
N GLY A 113 -16.85 -14.92 -22.81
CA GLY A 113 -16.37 -14.70 -24.16
C GLY A 113 -17.47 -14.11 -25.04
N ALA A 114 -17.24 -12.96 -25.68
CA ALA A 114 -17.78 -12.68 -27.02
C ALA A 114 -17.19 -11.38 -27.62
N ALA A 115 -16.40 -11.59 -28.68
CA ALA A 115 -16.37 -10.84 -29.94
C ALA A 115 -16.86 -9.37 -29.98
N LEU A 116 -16.05 -8.51 -30.59
CA LEU A 116 -16.31 -7.98 -31.93
C LEU A 116 -15.13 -7.13 -32.43
N ALA A 117 -14.47 -7.64 -33.47
CA ALA A 117 -13.56 -6.89 -34.31
C ALA A 117 -14.36 -5.88 -35.16
N SER A 118 -13.91 -4.62 -35.21
CA SER A 118 -14.33 -3.68 -36.25
C SER A 118 -13.11 -3.27 -37.10
N ALA A 119 -13.02 -3.92 -38.24
CA ALA A 119 -12.27 -3.45 -39.40
C ALA A 119 -12.90 -2.14 -39.91
N GLY A 120 -12.05 -1.16 -40.26
CA GLY A 120 -12.47 0.14 -40.79
C GLY A 120 -11.44 0.75 -41.72
N SER A 121 -11.46 0.28 -42.96
CA SER A 121 -11.14 0.96 -44.24
C SER A 121 -9.82 1.71 -44.39
N GLY A 122 -8.98 1.19 -45.28
CA GLY A 122 -7.91 1.94 -45.94
C GLY A 122 -8.45 2.98 -46.93
N GLY A 123 -7.69 4.06 -47.08
CA GLY A 123 -7.80 5.04 -48.15
C GLY A 123 -6.41 5.38 -48.67
N ALA A 124 -6.14 4.98 -49.91
CA ALA A 124 -4.93 5.28 -50.66
C ALA A 124 -5.14 6.49 -51.60
N GLY A 125 -4.06 7.17 -51.97
CA GLY A 125 -3.99 8.09 -53.11
C GLY A 125 -3.16 9.35 -52.80
N ALA A 126 -1.87 9.38 -53.18
CA ALA A 126 -1.36 10.07 -54.38
C ALA A 126 -1.45 11.61 -54.24
N GLY A 127 -0.39 12.41 -54.18
CA GLY A 127 0.84 12.42 -54.96
C GLY A 127 0.92 13.82 -55.58
N THR A 128 1.75 14.72 -55.05
CA THR A 128 1.95 16.06 -55.63
C THR A 128 3.38 16.16 -56.15
N ALA A 129 3.48 16.09 -57.49
CA ALA A 129 4.66 16.45 -58.27
C ALA A 129 4.51 17.89 -58.80
N ALA A 130 5.66 18.43 -59.19
CA ALA A 130 5.96 19.81 -59.56
C ALA A 130 5.07 20.45 -60.65
N GLY A 131 5.02 21.79 -60.58
CA GLY A 131 4.63 22.71 -61.64
C GLY A 131 5.07 24.12 -61.25
#